data_AF-A0A0Q9QIS9-F1
#
_entry.id   AF-A0A0Q9QIS9-F1
#
_cell.length_a   1.000
_cell.length_b   1.000
_cell.length_c   1.000
_cell.angle_alpha   90.00
_cell.angle_beta   90.00
_cell.angle_gamma   90.00
#
_symmetry.space_group_name_H-M   'P 1'
#
loop_
_entity.id
_entity.type
_entity.pdbx_description
1 polymer ?
#
loop_
_entity_poly.entity_id
_entity_poly.type
_entity_poly.pdbx_seq_one_letter_code
_entity_poly.pdbx_strand_id
1 'polypeptide(L)' 'MIEQDATTEAKTEALRNVVGRVTSWQESATDGTIREELDSALAEVGIDLTDAQREAVTQHISDGHEVDVAALAADRG' A
#
# COMPACT_ATOMS: atom_id res chain seq x y z
N MET A 1 23.17 -14.16 -0.63
CA MET A 1 21.90 -13.55 -0.20
C MET A 1 21.84 -12.17 -0.85
N ILE A 2 21.29 -12.06 -2.06
CA ILE A 2 21.14 -10.79 -2.82
C ILE A 2 19.74 -10.73 -3.46
N GLU A 3 19.13 -11.89 -3.73
CA GLU A 3 17.79 -11.98 -4.35
C GLU A 3 16.65 -11.45 -3.47
N GLN A 4 16.75 -11.57 -2.14
CA GLN A 4 15.68 -11.18 -1.22
C GLN A 4 15.53 -9.65 -1.09
N ASP A 5 16.64 -8.90 -1.09
CA ASP A 5 16.64 -7.44 -1.04
C ASP A 5 16.04 -6.82 -2.31
N ALA A 6 16.39 -7.36 -3.48
CA ALA A 6 15.85 -6.89 -4.75
C ALA A 6 14.32 -7.05 -4.85
N THR A 7 13.77 -8.14 -4.30
CA THR A 7 12.32 -8.34 -4.22
C THR A 7 11.66 -7.38 -3.23
N THR A 8 12.28 -7.12 -2.07
CA THR A 8 11.75 -6.18 -1.08
C THR A 8 11.78 -4.74 -1.60
N GLU A 9 12.84 -4.32 -2.28
CA GLU A 9 12.92 -3.00 -2.93
C GLU A 9 11.87 -2.84 -4.03
N ALA A 10 11.70 -3.86 -4.89
CA ALA A 10 10.66 -3.84 -5.93
C ALA A 10 9.24 -3.77 -5.34
N LYS A 11 8.97 -4.53 -4.26
CA LYS A 11 7.69 -4.49 -3.53
C LYS A 11 7.47 -3.11 -2.87
N THR A 12 8.51 -2.53 -2.29
CA THR A 12 8.46 -1.20 -1.66
C THR A 12 8.12 -0.12 -2.68
N GLU A 13 8.78 -0.14 -3.84
CA GLU A 13 8.52 0.83 -4.91
C GLU A 13 7.12 0.67 -5.50
N ALA A 14 6.65 -0.57 -5.69
CA ALA A 14 5.28 -0.82 -6.11
C ALA A 14 4.27 -0.28 -5.07
N LEU A 15 4.47 -0.55 -3.77
CA LEU A 15 3.62 -0.02 -2.69
C LEU A 15 3.63 1.51 -2.64
N ARG A 16 4.78 2.17 -2.84
CA ARG A 16 4.86 3.64 -2.94
C ARG A 16 3.99 4.19 -4.06
N ASN A 17 4.05 3.58 -5.24
CA ASN A 17 3.25 4.01 -6.38
C ASN A 17 1.75 3.80 -6.12
N VAL A 18 1.37 2.67 -5.53
CA VAL A 18 -0.01 2.38 -5.12
C VAL A 18 -0.52 3.42 -4.12
N VAL A 19 0.18 3.61 -3.00
CA VAL A 19 -0.23 4.56 -1.95
C VAL A 19 -0.28 5.98 -2.49
N GLY A 20 0.72 6.40 -3.29
CA GLY A 20 0.74 7.73 -3.91
C GLY A 20 -0.43 7.95 -4.85
N ARG A 21 -0.81 6.94 -5.64
CA ARG A 21 -2.00 6.97 -6.49
C ARG A 21 -3.27 7.12 -5.65
N VAL A 22 -3.47 6.28 -4.63
CA VAL A 22 -4.70 6.32 -3.81
C VAL A 22 -4.80 7.64 -3.03
N THR A 23 -3.69 8.13 -2.48
CA THR A 23 -3.64 9.41 -1.73
C THR A 23 -3.99 10.61 -2.60
N SER A 24 -3.58 10.61 -3.87
CA SER A 24 -3.94 11.66 -4.84
C SER A 24 -5.46 11.77 -5.07
N TRP A 25 -6.21 10.68 -4.86
CA TRP A 25 -7.66 10.64 -5.05
C TRP A 25 -8.41 10.94 -3.74
N GLN A 26 -7.72 10.88 -2.61
CA GLN A 26 -8.27 11.08 -1.26
C GLN A 26 -8.87 12.47 -1.06
N GLU A 27 -8.37 13.51 -1.74
CA GLU A 27 -8.96 14.86 -1.70
C GLU A 27 -10.43 14.88 -2.19
N SER A 28 -10.89 13.81 -2.85
CA SER A 28 -12.22 13.71 -3.44
C SER A 28 -13.01 12.45 -3.05
N ALA A 29 -12.46 11.55 -2.22
CA ALA A 29 -12.98 10.20 -2.01
C ALA A 29 -13.27 9.87 -0.54
N THR A 30 -14.29 9.05 -0.29
CA THR A 30 -14.62 8.50 1.03
C THR A 30 -13.78 7.27 1.38
N ASP A 31 -13.62 6.94 2.66
CA ASP A 31 -12.84 5.78 3.14
C ASP A 31 -13.16 4.45 2.44
N GLY A 32 -14.43 4.19 2.12
CA GLY A 32 -14.84 2.98 1.37
C GLY A 32 -14.22 2.91 -0.02
N THR A 33 -14.10 4.05 -0.70
CA THR A 33 -13.45 4.17 -2.03
C THR A 33 -11.93 4.02 -1.91
N ILE A 34 -11.32 4.55 -0.85
CA ILE A 34 -9.88 4.39 -0.58
C ILE A 34 -9.53 2.91 -0.47
N ARG A 35 -10.37 2.12 0.21
CA ARG A 35 -10.16 0.68 0.35
C ARG A 35 -10.29 -0.09 -0.96
N GLU A 36 -11.35 0.18 -1.73
CA GLU A 36 -11.56 -0.48 -3.03
C GLU A 36 -10.42 -0.20 -4.02
N GLU A 37 -9.97 1.06 -4.08
CA GLU A 37 -8.85 1.46 -4.94
C GLU A 37 -7.52 0.87 -4.47
N LEU A 38 -7.28 0.82 -3.15
CA LEU A 38 -6.11 0.16 -2.58
C LEU A 38 -6.08 -1.32 -2.97
N ASP A 39 -7.19 -2.05 -2.78
CA ASP A 39 -7.29 -3.47 -3.14
C ASP A 39 -7.08 -3.69 -4.65
N SER A 40 -7.67 -2.84 -5.48
CA SER A 40 -7.48 -2.91 -6.93
C SER A 40 -6.01 -2.71 -7.31
N ALA A 41 -5.39 -1.66 -6.81
CA ALA A 41 -4.02 -1.30 -7.16
C ALA A 41 -2.99 -2.33 -6.64
N LEU A 42 -3.23 -2.93 -5.47
CA LEU A 42 -2.43 -4.05 -4.95
C LEU A 42 -2.52 -5.28 -5.85
N ALA A 43 -3.74 -5.62 -6.30
CA ALA A 43 -3.96 -6.73 -7.22
C ALA A 43 -3.32 -6.49 -8.60
N GLU A 44 -3.32 -5.26 -9.11
CA GLU A 44 -2.66 -4.88 -10.38
C GLU A 44 -1.15 -5.18 -10.36
N VAL A 45 -0.50 -5.00 -9.21
CA VAL A 45 0.95 -5.24 -9.04
C VAL A 45 1.28 -6.60 -8.43
N GLY A 46 0.27 -7.42 -8.14
CA GLY A 46 0.43 -8.76 -7.56
C GLY A 46 0.96 -8.77 -6.12
N ILE A 47 0.68 -7.72 -5.35
CA ILE A 47 1.04 -7.65 -3.93
C ILE A 47 -0.16 -8.05 -3.10
N ASP A 48 0.03 -9.05 -2.24
CA ASP A 48 -0.96 -9.42 -1.25
C ASP A 48 -0.58 -8.78 0.11
N LEU A 49 -1.54 -8.08 0.70
CA LEU A 49 -1.45 -7.55 2.06
C LEU A 49 -2.53 -8.23 2.91
N THR A 50 -2.21 -8.49 4.17
CA THR A 50 -3.22 -8.97 5.12
C THR A 50 -4.31 -7.92 5.32
N ASP A 51 -5.51 -8.34 5.76
CA ASP A 51 -6.61 -7.42 6.00
C ASP A 51 -6.28 -6.36 7.05
N ALA A 52 -5.46 -6.69 8.04
CA ALA A 52 -4.97 -5.75 9.05
C ALA A 52 -4.01 -4.70 8.46
N GLN A 53 -3.11 -5.11 7.56
CA GLN A 53 -2.22 -4.19 6.86
C GLN A 53 -3.02 -3.26 5.93
N ARG A 54 -4.02 -3.79 5.22
CA ARG A 54 -4.92 -2.99 4.38
C ARG A 54 -5.68 -1.95 5.20
N GLU A 55 -6.25 -2.37 6.33
CA GLU A 55 -6.94 -1.47 7.25
C GLU A 55 -6.03 -0.35 7.75
N ALA A 56 -4.80 -0.69 8.15
CA ALA A 56 -3.82 0.28 8.61
C ALA A 56 -3.45 1.28 7.51
N VAL A 57 -3.24 0.82 6.27
CA VAL A 57 -2.95 1.70 5.12
C VAL A 57 -4.15 2.61 4.82
N THR A 58 -5.36 2.06 4.77
CA THR A 58 -6.58 2.85 4.53
C THR A 58 -6.75 3.95 5.59
N GLN A 59 -6.54 3.64 6.88
CA GLN A 59 -6.62 4.65 7.93
C GLN A 59 -5.55 5.73 7.79
N HIS A 60 -4.29 5.36 7.54
CA HIS A 60 -3.23 6.37 7.35
C HIS A 60 -3.53 7.30 6.17
N ILE A 61 -3.99 6.76 5.04
CA ILE A 61 -4.36 7.56 3.86
C ILE A 61 -5.56 8.46 4.19
N SER A 62 -6.58 7.95 4.87
CA SER A 62 -7.76 8.74 5.27
C SER A 62 -7.40 9.89 6.22
N ASP A 63 -6.54 9.62 7.20
CA ASP A 63 -6.05 10.62 8.16
C ASP A 63 -5.03 11.61 7.55
N GLY A 64 -4.59 11.39 6.31
CA GLY A 64 -3.54 12.19 5.67
C GLY A 64 -2.14 11.96 6.28
N HIS A 65 -1.94 10.83 6.94
CA HIS A 65 -0.66 10.41 7.49
C HIS A 65 0.19 9.67 6.44
N GLU A 66 1.52 9.74 6.61
CA GLU A 66 2.44 8.98 5.78
C GLU A 66 2.35 7.48 6.09
N VAL A 67 2.37 6.64 5.04
CA VAL A 67 2.37 5.18 5.15
C VAL A 67 3.79 4.66 5.11
N ASP A 68 4.20 3.89 6.12
CA ASP A 68 5.49 3.18 6.12
C ASP A 68 5.44 1.94 5.22
N VAL A 69 5.59 2.19 3.92
CA VAL A 69 5.67 1.19 2.85
C VAL A 69 6.87 0.25 2.98
N ALA A 70 7.96 0.69 3.61
CA ALA A 70 9.14 -0.14 3.81
C ALA A 70 8.87 -1.21 4.88
N ALA A 71 8.23 -0.83 5.98
CA ALA A 71 7.76 -1.76 6.99
C ALA A 71 6.77 -2.79 6.41
N LEU A 72 5.82 -2.34 5.58
CA LEU A 72 4.85 -3.22 4.90
C LEU A 72 5.50 -4.20 3.90
N ALA A 73 6.56 -3.77 3.21
CA ALA A 73 7.28 -4.62 2.27
C ALA A 73 8.16 -5.65 2.98
N ALA A 74 8.72 -5.30 4.14
CA ALA A 74 9.55 -6.16 4.96
C ALA A 74 8.73 -7.18 5.77
N ASP A 75 7.49 -6.84 6.12
CA ASP A 75 6.57 -7.72 6.84
C ASP A 75 6.09 -8.86 5.93
N ARG A 76 6.66 -10.05 6.15
CA ARG A 76 6.23 -11.31 5.55
C ARG A 76 5.17 -11.89 6.48
N GLY A 77 3.90 -11.57 6.22
CA GLY A 77 2.76 -12.16 6.92
C GLY A 77 2.80 -13.69 6.95
#